data_AF-A0A080LUJ8-F1
#
_entry.id   AF-A0A080LUJ8-F1
#
_cell.length_a   1.000
_cell.length_b   1.000
_cell.length_c   1.000
_cell.angle_alpha   90.00
_cell.angle_beta   90.00
_cell.angle_gamma   90.00
#
_symmetry.space_group_name_H-M   'P 1'
#
loop_
_entity.id
_entity.type
_entity.pdbx_description
1 polymer ?
#
loop_
_entity_poly.entity_id
_entity_poly.type
_entity_poly.pdbx_seq_one_letter_code
_entity_poly.pdbx_strand_id
1 'polypeptide(L)'
;MRDRLAALRLEFHAGSAQVQPVGAGIPWLGFVVFPTHRRVKARKVVQATRRLNGRYAAWQRGEISFADFDASVQGWINHVRYADSWGLRTHVLEPFVV
;
A
#
# COMPACT_ATOMS: atom_id res chain seq x y z
N MET A 1 -1.37 -30.93 -4.37
CA MET A 1 -0.96 -29.73 -3.60
C MET A 1 -1.35 -29.85 -2.13
N ARG A 2 -2.62 -30.14 -1.80
CA ARG A 2 -3.06 -30.31 -0.41
C ARG A 2 -2.30 -31.43 0.32
N ASP A 3 -2.14 -32.60 -0.31
CA ASP A 3 -1.42 -33.73 0.31
C ASP A 3 0.06 -33.41 0.59
N ARG A 4 0.70 -32.65 -0.32
CA ARG A 4 2.07 -32.16 -0.13
C ARG A 4 2.19 -31.20 1.06
N LEU A 5 1.21 -30.31 1.25
CA LEU A 5 1.19 -29.39 2.39
C LEU A 5 0.86 -30.11 3.70
N ALA A 6 -0.05 -31.09 3.66
CA ALA A 6 -0.40 -31.91 4.83
C ALA A 6 0.80 -32.70 5.36
N ALA A 7 1.68 -33.20 4.48
CA ALA A 7 2.94 -33.84 4.88
C ALA A 7 3.88 -32.89 5.65
N LEU A 8 3.73 -31.57 5.46
CA LEU A 8 4.47 -30.53 6.20
C LEU A 8 3.66 -29.96 7.38
N ARG A 9 2.51 -30.53 7.71
CA ARG A 9 1.56 -30.01 8.73
C ARG A 9 1.06 -28.59 8.42
N LEU A 10 0.88 -28.29 7.13
CA LEU A 10 0.35 -27.00 6.66
C LEU A 10 -1.06 -27.16 6.08
N GLU A 11 -1.93 -26.19 6.37
CA GLU A 11 -3.28 -26.10 5.81
C GLU A 11 -3.52 -24.72 5.18
N PHE A 12 -4.37 -24.68 4.15
CA PHE A 12 -4.85 -23.41 3.61
C PHE A 12 -5.82 -22.75 4.59
N HIS A 13 -5.66 -21.45 4.80
CA HIS A 13 -6.68 -20.70 5.53
C HIS A 13 -7.99 -20.67 4.73
N ALA A 14 -9.09 -21.15 5.33
CA ALA A 14 -10.38 -21.36 4.65
C ALA A 14 -10.91 -20.14 3.86
N GLY A 15 -10.71 -18.93 4.38
CA GLY A 15 -11.14 -17.69 3.72
C GLY A 15 -10.14 -17.08 2.73
N SER A 16 -8.99 -17.72 2.50
CA SER A 16 -7.89 -17.20 1.68
C SER A 16 -7.55 -18.15 0.52
N ALA A 17 -6.80 -17.68 -0.46
CA ALA A 17 -6.31 -18.47 -1.59
C ALA A 17 -7.42 -19.14 -2.44
N GLN A 18 -8.58 -18.49 -2.54
CA GLN A 18 -9.65 -18.92 -3.44
C GLN A 18 -9.28 -18.62 -4.89
N VAL A 19 -9.66 -19.52 -5.80
CA VAL A 19 -9.49 -19.29 -7.24
C VAL A 19 -10.43 -18.16 -7.65
N GLN A 20 -9.89 -17.14 -8.32
CA GLN A 20 -10.64 -15.96 -8.75
C GLN A 20 -10.24 -15.57 -10.17
N PRO A 21 -11.16 -15.04 -10.99
CA PRO A 21 -10.81 -14.49 -12.29
C PRO A 21 -9.79 -13.36 -12.16
N VAL A 22 -8.76 -13.36 -12.99
CA VAL A 22 -7.70 -12.33 -12.97
C VAL A 22 -8.24 -10.91 -13.24
N GLY A 23 -9.35 -10.80 -13.99
CA GLY A 23 -10.04 -9.54 -14.25
C GLY A 23 -10.69 -8.91 -13.02
N ALA A 24 -10.97 -9.69 -11.96
CA ALA A 24 -11.47 -9.17 -10.69
C ALA A 24 -10.36 -8.50 -9.85
N GLY A 25 -9.10 -8.71 -10.22
CA GLY A 25 -7.93 -8.18 -9.52
C GLY A 25 -7.53 -9.04 -8.32
N ILE A 26 -6.23 -9.34 -8.23
CA ILE A 26 -5.68 -10.22 -7.19
C ILE A 26 -5.05 -9.38 -6.08
N PRO A 27 -5.52 -9.46 -4.83
CA PRO A 27 -4.94 -8.72 -3.73
C PRO A 27 -3.54 -9.27 -3.38
N TRP A 28 -2.47 -8.50 -3.58
CA TRP A 28 -1.09 -8.94 -3.34
C TRP A 28 -0.21 -7.85 -2.73
N LEU A 29 0.41 -8.12 -1.57
CA LEU A 29 1.40 -7.25 -0.89
C LEU A 29 1.07 -5.75 -0.81
N GLY A 30 -0.20 -5.38 -0.65
CA GLY A 30 -0.64 -3.98 -0.58
C GLY A 30 -1.25 -3.41 -1.86
N PHE A 31 -1.21 -4.18 -2.94
CA PHE A 31 -1.78 -3.86 -4.26
C PHE A 31 -2.99 -4.73 -4.59
N VAL A 32 -3.70 -4.34 -5.65
CA VAL A 32 -4.61 -5.18 -6.41
C VAL A 32 -4.01 -5.29 -7.81
N VAL A 33 -3.66 -6.51 -8.22
CA VAL A 33 -2.96 -6.80 -9.47
C VAL A 33 -3.96 -7.23 -10.53
N PHE A 34 -3.94 -6.54 -11.67
CA PHE A 34 -4.69 -6.88 -12.87
C PHE A 34 -3.73 -7.32 -13.97
N PRO A 35 -4.22 -7.96 -15.04
CA PRO A 35 -3.38 -8.32 -16.19
C PRO A 35 -2.66 -7.12 -16.84
N THR A 36 -3.28 -5.95 -16.83
CA THR A 36 -2.77 -4.75 -17.52
C THR A 36 -2.14 -3.71 -16.61
N HIS A 37 -2.47 -3.71 -15.32
CA HIS A 37 -2.05 -2.66 -14.38
C HIS A 37 -2.11 -3.14 -12.93
N ARG A 38 -1.61 -2.31 -12.02
CA ARG A 38 -1.73 -2.53 -10.56
C ARG A 38 -2.35 -1.31 -9.93
N ARG A 39 -3.24 -1.50 -8.96
CA ARG A 39 -3.79 -0.43 -8.12
C ARG A 39 -3.30 -0.59 -6.69
N VAL A 40 -3.22 0.50 -5.94
CA VAL A 40 -2.96 0.45 -4.49
C VAL A 40 -4.24 0.06 -3.76
N LYS A 41 -4.18 -0.81 -2.75
CA LYS A 41 -5.36 -1.13 -1.94
C LYS A 41 -5.88 0.14 -1.25
N ALA A 42 -7.17 0.44 -1.40
CA ALA A 42 -7.79 1.65 -0.84
C ALA A 42 -7.50 1.82 0.66
N ARG A 43 -7.63 0.76 1.46
CA ARG A 43 -7.31 0.79 2.90
C ARG A 43 -5.87 1.21 3.22
N LYS A 44 -4.91 0.87 2.33
CA LYS A 44 -3.50 1.25 2.49
C LYS A 44 -3.29 2.73 2.17
N VAL A 45 -4.03 3.26 1.18
CA VAL A 45 -4.05 4.70 0.90
C VAL A 45 -4.57 5.46 2.12
N VAL A 46 -5.75 5.10 2.64
CA VAL A 46 -6.36 5.77 3.81
C VAL A 46 -5.41 5.78 5.01
N GLN A 47 -4.78 4.65 5.32
CA GLN A 47 -3.80 4.55 6.41
C GLN A 47 -2.57 5.44 6.15
N ALA A 48 -2.04 5.44 4.94
CA ALA A 48 -0.88 6.24 4.58
C ALA A 48 -1.19 7.74 4.63
N THR A 49 -2.32 8.19 4.08
CA THR A 49 -2.75 9.59 4.11
C THR A 49 -2.87 10.10 5.55
N ARG A 50 -3.54 9.34 6.43
CA ARG A 50 -3.66 9.69 7.85
C ARG A 50 -2.28 9.80 8.52
N ARG A 51 -1.38 8.85 8.24
CA ARG A 51 -0.02 8.86 8.79
C ARG A 51 0.79 10.06 8.30
N LEU A 52 0.74 10.36 7.00
CA LEU A 52 1.48 11.48 6.41
C LEU A 52 0.97 12.81 6.95
N ASN A 53 -0.35 13.01 7.08
CA ASN A 53 -0.91 14.20 7.71
C ASN A 53 -0.47 14.37 9.17
N GLY A 54 -0.47 13.28 9.94
CA GLY A 54 0.01 13.33 11.33
C GLY A 54 1.49 13.72 11.43
N ARG A 55 2.33 13.21 10.52
CA ARG A 55 3.76 13.56 10.45
C ARG A 55 4.00 14.97 9.96
N TYR A 56 3.22 15.43 8.98
CA TYR A 56 3.27 16.81 8.52
C TYR A 56 2.96 17.78 9.67
N ALA A 57 1.90 17.50 10.43
CA ALA A 57 1.56 18.30 11.60
C ALA A 57 2.64 18.26 12.70
N ALA A 58 3.27 17.10 12.94
CA ALA A 58 4.39 16.97 13.86
C ALA A 58 5.61 17.79 13.43
N TRP A 59 5.93 17.79 12.13
CA TRP A 59 6.98 18.64 11.57
C TRP A 59 6.65 20.13 11.73
N GLN A 60 5.43 20.55 11.43
CA GLN A 60 4.98 21.94 11.61
C GLN A 60 5.08 22.41 13.08
N ARG A 61 4.93 21.50 14.05
CA ARG A 61 5.11 21.78 15.49
C ARG A 61 6.56 21.66 15.97
N GLY A 62 7.50 21.28 15.10
CA GLY A 62 8.91 21.10 15.45
C GLY A 62 9.21 19.81 16.23
N GLU A 63 8.27 18.85 16.28
CA GLU A 63 8.44 17.57 17.01
C GLU A 63 9.31 16.57 16.24
N ILE A 64 9.39 16.71 14.91
CA ILE A 64 10.26 15.92 14.05
C ILE A 64 10.98 16.84 13.06
N SER A 65 12.15 16.41 12.58
CA SER A 65 12.87 17.15 11.55
C SER A 65 12.14 17.08 10.20
N PHE A 66 12.44 18.02 9.30
CA PHE A 66 11.97 17.93 7.91
C PHE A 66 12.46 16.64 7.25
N ALA A 67 13.70 16.23 7.51
CA ALA A 67 14.27 15.00 6.97
C ALA A 67 13.48 13.75 7.38
N ASP A 68 12.98 13.70 8.62
CA ASP A 68 12.12 12.61 9.09
C ASP A 68 10.77 12.58 8.37
N PHE A 69 10.18 13.76 8.12
CA PHE A 69 8.94 13.88 7.35
C PHE A 69 9.17 13.45 5.90
N ASP A 70 10.17 14.01 5.22
CA ASP A 70 10.52 13.70 3.83
C ASP A 70 10.81 12.21 3.66
N ALA A 71 11.60 11.58 4.54
CA ALA A 71 11.85 10.14 4.49
C ALA A 71 10.56 9.29 4.51
N SER A 72 9.51 9.75 5.19
CA SER A 72 8.21 9.07 5.21
C SER A 72 7.44 9.25 3.92
N VAL A 73 7.50 10.44 3.31
CA VAL A 73 6.96 10.72 1.98
C VAL A 73 7.67 9.87 0.94
N GLN A 74 9.01 9.88 0.92
CA GLN A 74 9.83 9.07 0.01
C GLN A 74 9.55 7.57 0.16
N GLY A 75 9.47 7.07 1.40
CA GLY A 75 9.14 5.67 1.67
C GLY A 75 7.76 5.27 1.09
N TRP A 76 6.76 6.14 1.24
CA TRP A 76 5.44 5.90 0.67
C TRP A 76 5.45 5.94 -0.86
N ILE A 77 6.07 6.97 -1.47
CA ILE A 77 6.22 7.11 -2.93
C ILE A 77 6.92 5.87 -3.51
N ASN A 78 8.02 5.43 -2.90
CA ASN A 78 8.78 4.26 -3.34
C ASN A 78 8.00 2.96 -3.29
N HIS A 79 7.04 2.84 -2.37
CA HIS A 79 6.11 1.72 -2.37
C HIS A 79 5.07 1.86 -3.50
N VAL A 80 4.35 2.97 -3.56
CA VAL A 80 3.18 3.10 -4.45
C VAL A 80 3.55 3.33 -5.91
N ARG A 81 4.79 3.72 -6.24
CA ARG A 81 5.26 3.91 -7.63
C ARG A 81 5.19 2.66 -8.50
N TYR A 82 5.08 1.48 -7.90
CA TYR A 82 4.91 0.22 -8.63
C TYR A 82 3.45 -0.02 -9.08
N ALA A 83 2.51 0.83 -8.69
CA ALA A 83 1.14 0.84 -9.19
C ALA A 83 0.90 1.98 -10.19
N ASP A 84 -0.19 1.88 -10.95
CA ASP A 84 -0.76 3.02 -11.65
C ASP A 84 -1.31 4.01 -10.60
N SER A 85 -0.43 4.90 -10.16
CA SER A 85 -0.61 5.72 -8.95
C SER A 85 -0.22 7.18 -9.15
N TRP A 86 -0.07 7.64 -10.39
CA TRP A 86 0.29 9.05 -10.65
C TRP A 86 -0.74 10.01 -10.03
N GLY A 87 -2.00 9.95 -10.46
CA GLY A 87 -3.06 10.81 -9.90
C GLY A 87 -3.29 10.60 -8.41
N LEU A 88 -3.13 9.36 -7.93
CA LEU A 88 -3.21 9.05 -6.50
C LEU A 88 -2.12 9.77 -5.69
N ARG A 89 -0.87 9.75 -6.18
CA ARG A 89 0.25 10.45 -5.53
C ARG A 89 0.03 11.95 -5.56
N THR A 90 -0.38 12.51 -6.69
CA THR A 90 -0.71 13.94 -6.79
C THR A 90 -1.74 14.34 -5.73
N HIS A 91 -2.86 13.61 -5.64
CA HIS A 91 -3.92 13.94 -4.68
C HIS A 91 -3.48 13.80 -3.21
N VAL A 92 -2.73 12.74 -2.87
CA VAL A 92 -2.31 12.53 -1.47
C VAL A 92 -1.22 13.53 -1.04
N LEU A 93 -0.37 13.98 -1.97
CA LEU A 93 0.74 14.88 -1.67
C LEU A 93 0.40 16.36 -1.83
N GLU A 94 -0.68 16.69 -2.54
CA GLU A 94 -1.18 18.05 -2.73
C GLU A 94 -1.17 18.90 -1.44
N PRO A 95 -1.62 18.40 -0.26
CA PRO A 95 -1.60 19.19 0.97
C PRO A 95 -0.22 19.60 1.50
N PHE A 96 0.87 19.01 0.97
CA PHE A 96 2.24 19.25 1.42
C PHE A 96 3.06 20.10 0.45
N VAL A 97 2.52 20.38 -0.73
CA VAL A 97 3.18 21.22 -1.74
C VAL A 97 2.72 22.65 -1.47
N VAL A 98 3.55 23.40 -0.73
CA VAL A 98 3.40 24.85 -0.53
C VAL A 98 3.92 25.58 -1.77
#